data_AF-A0A661RFM4-F1
#
_entry.id   AF-A0A661RFM4-F1
#
_cell.length_a   1.000
_cell.length_b   1.000
_cell.length_c   1.000
_cell.angle_alpha   90.00
_cell.angle_beta   90.00
_cell.angle_gamma   90.00
#
_symmetry.space_group_name_H-M   'P 1'
#
loop_
_entity.id
_entity.type
_entity.pdbx_description
1 polymer ?
#
loop_
_entity_poly.entity_id
_entity_poly.type
_entity_poly.pdbx_seq_one_letter_code
_entity_poly.pdbx_strand_id
1 'polypeptide(L)'
;MPGQHTEQAFEAAIEHHLTTAGGYEKGDREAFDPERGLFSQDVLTFIRETQPKEWEYLANIQKEKAEETLLDDLCRALNSKYERCLSVLRHGFKCFGKLFRVAYFAPASGMNPDTQKLYAANRLTITRQLRYSAKHGNTLDVTLALNGIPVATVELKNPMTAQTWRHAVTQYKNDRNPSDLIFRFKKRTLVHFAVDTDEVYMTTRLSGKNTRFLPFNKGCGGGAGNPENPGNYRSAYLWEEVLERHSFLDILARFIHLQIEEKKLGGKKVK
;
A
#
# COMPACT_ATOMS: atom_id res chain seq x y z
N MET A 1 -15.32 10.70 27.40
CA MET A 1 -16.51 10.58 26.52
C MET A 1 -16.68 9.11 26.14
N PRO A 2 -17.86 8.49 26.26
CA PRO A 2 -18.03 7.06 26.01
C PRO A 2 -17.99 6.81 24.49
N GLY A 3 -16.92 6.21 23.98
CA GLY A 3 -16.76 5.85 22.56
C GLY A 3 -15.37 6.06 21.96
N GLN A 4 -14.49 6.85 22.59
CA GLN A 4 -13.14 7.17 22.08
C GLN A 4 -12.11 6.03 22.19
N HIS A 5 -12.48 4.87 22.76
CA HIS A 5 -11.54 3.80 23.10
C HIS A 5 -11.76 2.50 22.28
N THR A 6 -12.47 2.56 21.16
CA THR A 6 -12.68 1.39 20.28
C THR A 6 -11.68 1.37 19.12
N GLU A 7 -11.48 0.20 18.50
CA GLU A 7 -10.71 0.09 17.25
C GLU A 7 -11.31 0.98 16.14
N GLN A 8 -12.64 1.09 16.07
CA GLN A 8 -13.31 1.97 15.11
C GLN A 8 -12.98 3.46 15.32
N ALA A 9 -12.89 3.91 16.57
CA ALA A 9 -12.47 5.28 16.88
C ALA A 9 -11.02 5.51 16.47
N PHE A 10 -10.16 4.50 16.66
CA PHE A 10 -8.77 4.55 16.25
C PHE A 10 -8.63 4.60 14.72
N GLU A 11 -9.35 3.76 13.99
CA GLU A 11 -9.42 3.81 12.52
C GLU A 11 -9.92 5.18 12.01
N ALA A 12 -10.97 5.72 12.66
CA ALA A 12 -11.54 7.01 12.28
C ALA A 12 -10.56 8.17 12.51
N ALA A 13 -9.77 8.13 13.58
CA ALA A 13 -8.74 9.13 13.86
C ALA A 13 -7.64 9.12 12.78
N ILE A 14 -7.18 7.94 12.36
CA ILE A 14 -6.17 7.80 11.31
C ILE A 14 -6.73 8.25 9.95
N GLU A 15 -7.93 7.81 9.57
CA GLU A 15 -8.59 8.27 8.33
C GLU A 15 -8.75 9.80 8.33
N HIS A 16 -9.19 10.36 9.45
CA HIS A 16 -9.37 11.81 9.58
C HIS A 16 -8.06 12.56 9.39
N HIS A 17 -6.97 12.15 10.05
CA HIS A 17 -5.68 12.82 9.88
C HIS A 17 -5.16 12.72 8.44
N LEU A 18 -5.16 11.52 7.85
CA LEU A 18 -4.63 11.34 6.50
C LEU A 18 -5.44 12.12 5.45
N THR A 19 -6.76 12.24 5.64
CA THR A 19 -7.63 12.96 4.69
C THR A 19 -7.67 14.47 4.87
N THR A 20 -7.22 14.99 6.02
CA THR A 20 -7.23 16.44 6.30
C THR A 20 -5.84 17.08 6.28
N ALA A 21 -4.81 16.33 6.67
CA ALA A 21 -3.43 16.83 6.78
C ALA A 21 -2.42 15.95 6.02
N GLY A 22 -2.65 14.63 5.94
CA GLY A 22 -1.71 13.69 5.34
C GLY A 22 -1.70 13.63 3.81
N GLY A 23 -2.61 14.32 3.12
CA GLY A 23 -2.67 14.37 1.66
C GLY A 23 -3.31 13.17 0.97
N TYR A 24 -4.23 12.49 1.67
CA TYR A 24 -4.99 11.33 1.17
C TYR A 24 -6.44 11.72 0.85
N GLU A 25 -7.05 10.94 -0.02
CA GLU A 25 -8.49 10.93 -0.23
C GLU A 25 -9.11 9.73 0.50
N LYS A 26 -10.40 9.83 0.81
CA LYS A 26 -11.15 8.69 1.34
C LYS A 26 -11.47 7.72 0.20
N GLY A 27 -11.03 6.48 0.32
CA GLY A 27 -11.31 5.44 -0.68
C GLY A 27 -12.70 4.82 -0.51
N ASP A 28 -13.28 4.38 -1.62
CA ASP A 28 -14.50 3.58 -1.64
C ASP A 28 -14.16 2.08 -1.54
N ARG A 29 -14.65 1.43 -0.49
CA ARG A 29 -14.40 -0.01 -0.27
C ARG A 29 -15.11 -0.89 -1.30
N GLU A 30 -16.21 -0.43 -1.87
CA GLU A 30 -16.99 -1.19 -2.87
C GLU A 30 -16.37 -1.08 -4.28
N ALA A 31 -15.49 -0.11 -4.50
CA ALA A 31 -14.76 0.06 -5.75
C ALA A 31 -13.56 -0.92 -5.90
N PHE A 32 -13.25 -1.70 -4.86
CA PHE A 32 -12.17 -2.68 -4.90
C PHE A 32 -12.59 -3.92 -5.70
N ASP A 33 -11.81 -4.25 -6.72
CA ASP A 33 -11.93 -5.50 -7.46
C ASP A 33 -11.03 -6.56 -6.77
N PRO A 34 -11.61 -7.56 -6.07
CA PRO A 34 -10.83 -8.57 -5.37
C PRO A 34 -10.17 -9.60 -6.31
N GLU A 35 -10.64 -9.75 -7.55
CA GLU A 35 -10.04 -10.63 -8.55
C GLU A 35 -8.75 -10.01 -9.10
N ARG A 36 -8.77 -8.70 -9.37
CA ARG A 36 -7.58 -7.93 -9.77
C ARG A 36 -6.75 -7.46 -8.59
N GLY A 37 -7.31 -7.38 -7.39
CA GLY A 37 -6.67 -6.81 -6.21
C GLY A 37 -6.33 -5.33 -6.41
N LEU A 38 -7.20 -4.56 -7.05
CA LEU A 38 -7.00 -3.16 -7.44
C LEU A 38 -8.30 -2.36 -7.23
N PHE A 39 -8.17 -1.05 -7.03
CA PHE A 39 -9.26 -0.11 -7.28
C PHE A 39 -9.18 0.28 -8.76
N SER A 40 -9.82 -0.52 -9.62
CA SER A 40 -9.63 -0.46 -11.08
C SER A 40 -9.98 0.90 -11.69
N GLN A 41 -11.02 1.57 -11.18
CA GLN A 41 -11.41 2.88 -11.69
C GLN A 41 -10.44 4.00 -11.32
N ASP A 42 -9.79 3.92 -10.16
CA ASP A 42 -8.77 4.89 -9.75
C ASP A 42 -7.55 4.79 -10.67
N VAL A 43 -7.15 3.57 -11.05
CA VAL A 43 -6.08 3.33 -12.03
C VAL A 43 -6.43 3.96 -13.38
N LEU A 44 -7.63 3.69 -13.90
CA LEU A 44 -8.09 4.19 -15.19
C LEU A 44 -8.19 5.72 -15.21
N THR A 45 -8.75 6.30 -14.14
CA THR A 45 -8.88 7.75 -13.99
C THR A 45 -7.50 8.42 -13.99
N PHE A 46 -6.58 7.92 -13.18
CA PHE A 46 -5.21 8.45 -13.13
C PHE A 46 -4.51 8.36 -14.50
N ILE A 47 -4.63 7.25 -15.21
CA ILE A 47 -4.00 7.08 -16.54
C ILE A 47 -4.61 8.04 -17.56
N ARG A 48 -5.93 8.20 -17.61
CA ARG A 48 -6.58 9.13 -18.54
C ARG A 48 -6.17 10.58 -18.32
N GLU A 49 -6.06 10.99 -17.06
CA GLU A 49 -5.68 12.36 -16.72
C GLU A 49 -4.21 12.66 -16.99
N THR A 50 -3.33 11.71 -16.70
CA THR A 50 -1.87 11.93 -16.80
C THR A 50 -1.30 11.59 -18.17
N GLN A 51 -1.94 10.68 -18.91
CA GLN A 51 -1.42 10.09 -20.15
C GLN A 51 -2.52 9.99 -21.23
N PRO A 52 -3.20 11.11 -21.57
CA PRO A 52 -4.33 11.10 -22.51
C PRO A 52 -3.93 10.61 -23.90
N LYS A 53 -2.72 10.92 -24.37
CA LYS A 53 -2.24 10.50 -25.70
C LYS A 53 -2.05 8.98 -25.80
N GLU A 54 -1.45 8.38 -24.78
CA GLU A 54 -1.26 6.93 -24.71
C GLU A 54 -2.60 6.22 -24.54
N TRP A 55 -3.51 6.78 -23.74
CA TRP A 55 -4.87 6.28 -23.59
C TRP A 55 -5.66 6.31 -24.90
N GLU A 56 -5.66 7.43 -25.62
CA GLU A 56 -6.33 7.57 -26.92
C GLU A 56 -5.78 6.56 -27.95
N TYR A 57 -4.47 6.35 -27.98
CA TYR A 57 -3.85 5.34 -28.84
C TYR A 57 -4.39 3.93 -28.54
N LEU A 58 -4.46 3.56 -27.26
CA LEU A 58 -5.02 2.26 -26.85
C LEU A 58 -6.51 2.16 -27.19
N ALA A 59 -7.28 3.21 -26.88
CA ALA A 59 -8.72 3.29 -27.14
C ALA A 59 -9.05 3.18 -28.63
N ASN A 60 -8.24 3.75 -29.51
CA ASN A 60 -8.45 3.61 -30.97
C ASN A 60 -8.23 2.18 -31.47
N ILE A 61 -7.29 1.44 -30.86
CA ILE A 61 -6.95 0.07 -31.27
C ILE A 61 -7.94 -0.94 -30.65
N GLN A 62 -8.21 -0.82 -29.36
CA GLN A 62 -9.00 -1.78 -28.59
C GLN A 62 -10.48 -1.43 -28.46
N LYS A 63 -10.85 -0.19 -28.80
CA LYS A 63 -12.22 0.33 -28.72
C LYS A 63 -12.80 0.09 -27.32
N GLU A 64 -13.95 -0.58 -27.24
CA GLU A 64 -14.65 -0.91 -26.00
C GLU A 64 -13.83 -1.78 -25.03
N LYS A 65 -12.80 -2.49 -25.52
CA LYS A 65 -11.94 -3.35 -24.68
C LYS A 65 -10.73 -2.64 -24.09
N ALA A 66 -10.58 -1.33 -24.31
CA ALA A 66 -9.38 -0.59 -23.92
C ALA A 66 -9.13 -0.63 -22.40
N GLU A 67 -10.18 -0.45 -21.59
CA GLU A 67 -10.08 -0.50 -20.12
C GLU A 67 -9.62 -1.88 -19.65
N GLU A 68 -10.33 -2.93 -20.06
CA GLU A 68 -10.04 -4.32 -19.70
C GLU A 68 -8.62 -4.70 -20.12
N THR A 69 -8.23 -4.35 -21.35
CA THR A 69 -6.89 -4.63 -21.89
C THR A 69 -5.80 -3.97 -21.06
N LEU A 70 -5.98 -2.69 -20.69
CA LEU A 70 -5.02 -1.96 -19.87
C LEU A 70 -4.86 -2.62 -18.49
N LEU A 71 -5.98 -2.95 -17.85
CA LEU A 71 -6.00 -3.57 -16.53
C LEU A 71 -5.42 -4.98 -16.55
N ASP A 72 -5.64 -5.74 -17.63
CA ASP A 72 -5.05 -7.07 -17.83
C ASP A 72 -3.53 -7.00 -17.99
N ASP A 73 -3.04 -6.06 -18.79
CA ASP A 73 -1.61 -5.84 -18.99
C ASP A 73 -0.94 -5.33 -17.70
N LEU A 74 -1.61 -4.44 -16.95
CA LEU A 74 -1.16 -4.02 -15.61
C LEU A 74 -1.08 -5.22 -14.66
N CYS A 75 -2.15 -6.01 -14.57
CA CYS A 75 -2.18 -7.22 -13.74
C CYS A 75 -1.07 -8.19 -14.13
N ARG A 76 -0.79 -8.37 -15.43
CA ARG A 76 0.31 -9.20 -15.92
C ARG A 76 1.67 -8.67 -15.46
N ALA A 77 1.89 -7.36 -15.52
CA ALA A 77 3.13 -6.73 -15.07
C ALA A 77 3.32 -6.86 -13.55
N LEU A 78 2.28 -6.56 -12.76
CA LEU A 78 2.27 -6.75 -11.32
C LEU A 78 2.50 -8.23 -10.93
N ASN A 79 1.94 -9.15 -11.73
CA ASN A 79 2.06 -10.58 -11.52
C ASN A 79 3.32 -11.20 -12.14
N SER A 80 4.14 -10.43 -12.85
CA SER A 80 5.39 -10.88 -13.45
C SER A 80 6.43 -11.28 -12.41
N LYS A 81 7.41 -12.09 -12.84
CA LYS A 81 8.62 -12.38 -12.07
C LYS A 81 9.68 -11.30 -12.22
N TYR A 82 9.51 -10.33 -13.12
CA TYR A 82 10.54 -9.32 -13.40
C TYR A 82 10.14 -7.95 -12.87
N GLU A 83 8.96 -7.46 -13.25
CA GLU A 83 8.48 -6.11 -12.90
C GLU A 83 7.96 -6.07 -11.46
N ARG A 84 6.85 -6.75 -11.16
CA ARG A 84 6.23 -6.78 -9.81
C ARG A 84 5.79 -5.38 -9.34
N CYS A 85 5.08 -5.29 -8.23
CA CYS A 85 4.48 -4.03 -7.78
C CYS A 85 5.48 -2.87 -7.70
N LEU A 86 6.61 -3.06 -7.01
CA LEU A 86 7.56 -1.97 -6.81
C LEU A 86 8.17 -1.43 -8.11
N SER A 87 8.52 -2.29 -9.08
CA SER A 87 9.07 -1.78 -10.34
C SER A 87 7.98 -1.25 -11.27
N VAL A 88 6.75 -1.76 -11.22
CA VAL A 88 5.62 -1.18 -11.95
C VAL A 88 5.31 0.22 -11.42
N LEU A 89 5.32 0.45 -10.10
CA LEU A 89 5.17 1.78 -9.52
C LEU A 89 6.25 2.74 -10.03
N ARG A 90 7.53 2.32 -10.00
CA ARG A 90 8.68 3.18 -10.35
C ARG A 90 8.85 3.41 -11.85
N HIS A 91 8.51 2.44 -12.68
CA HIS A 91 8.89 2.42 -14.09
C HIS A 91 7.71 2.28 -15.05
N GLY A 92 6.52 1.95 -14.56
CA GLY A 92 5.35 1.66 -15.38
C GLY A 92 5.35 0.24 -15.95
N PHE A 93 4.47 0.00 -16.90
CA PHE A 93 4.31 -1.25 -17.62
C PHE A 93 3.99 -0.98 -19.10
N LYS A 94 4.23 -1.97 -19.96
CA LYS A 94 3.90 -1.85 -21.39
C LYS A 94 2.52 -2.41 -21.70
N CYS A 95 1.75 -1.65 -22.46
CA CYS A 95 0.48 -2.08 -23.06
C CYS A 95 0.46 -1.64 -24.52
N PHE A 96 0.29 -2.59 -25.45
CA PHE A 96 0.25 -2.32 -26.90
C PHE A 96 1.41 -1.45 -27.44
N GLY A 97 2.63 -1.71 -26.94
CA GLY A 97 3.85 -1.01 -27.36
C GLY A 97 4.04 0.39 -26.75
N LYS A 98 3.08 0.88 -25.96
CA LYS A 98 3.20 2.14 -25.20
C LYS A 98 3.55 1.85 -23.74
N LEU A 99 4.29 2.78 -23.12
CA LEU A 99 4.62 2.73 -21.71
C LEU A 99 3.55 3.50 -20.93
N PHE A 100 2.90 2.82 -19.98
CA PHE A 100 1.97 3.43 -19.04
C PHE A 100 2.60 3.49 -17.66
N ARG A 101 2.64 4.69 -17.07
CA ARG A 101 3.07 4.92 -15.68
C ARG A 101 1.85 4.91 -14.77
N VAL A 102 1.98 4.26 -13.63
CA VAL A 102 0.94 4.20 -12.59
C VAL A 102 1.26 5.05 -11.37
N ALA A 103 2.42 5.74 -11.38
CA ALA A 103 2.81 6.73 -10.40
C ALA A 103 3.90 7.63 -10.97
N TYR A 104 3.99 8.85 -10.45
CA TYR A 104 5.09 9.78 -10.71
C TYR A 104 5.76 10.15 -9.39
N PHE A 105 7.08 10.11 -9.31
CA PHE A 105 7.80 10.44 -8.08
C PHE A 105 8.51 11.78 -8.22
N ALA A 106 8.76 12.45 -7.10
CA ALA A 106 9.44 13.72 -7.09
C ALA A 106 10.82 13.59 -7.75
N PRO A 107 11.19 14.50 -8.67
CA PRO A 107 12.50 14.46 -9.30
C PRO A 107 13.59 14.80 -8.27
N ALA A 108 14.82 14.34 -8.51
CA ALA A 108 15.95 14.70 -7.67
C ALA A 108 16.27 16.22 -7.72
N SER A 109 15.99 16.87 -8.85
CA SER A 109 16.06 18.32 -9.03
C SER A 109 14.67 18.88 -9.35
N GLY A 110 14.17 19.81 -8.54
CA GLY A 110 12.80 20.33 -8.62
C GLY A 110 12.48 21.25 -9.79
N MET A 111 13.24 21.22 -10.90
CA MET A 111 13.22 22.27 -11.93
C MET A 111 12.21 22.08 -13.08
N ASN A 112 11.51 20.95 -13.19
CA ASN A 112 10.58 20.70 -14.31
C ASN A 112 9.09 20.85 -13.87
N PRO A 113 8.38 21.91 -14.31
CA PRO A 113 6.97 22.15 -13.94
C PRO A 113 6.01 21.02 -14.36
N ASP A 114 6.24 20.37 -15.49
CA ASP A 114 5.39 19.26 -15.95
C ASP A 114 5.57 18.01 -15.08
N THR A 115 6.79 17.78 -14.61
CA THR A 115 7.06 16.69 -13.65
C THR A 115 6.38 16.97 -12.31
N GLN A 116 6.35 18.23 -11.86
CA GLN A 116 5.64 18.63 -10.64
C GLN A 116 4.12 18.43 -10.79
N LYS A 117 3.53 18.79 -11.93
CA LYS A 117 2.10 18.53 -12.21
C LYS A 117 1.77 17.04 -12.15
N LEU A 118 2.58 16.20 -12.79
CA LEU A 118 2.39 14.75 -12.77
C LEU A 118 2.56 14.15 -11.36
N TYR A 119 3.50 14.67 -10.58
CA TYR A 119 3.67 14.28 -9.17
C TYR A 119 2.46 14.69 -8.31
N ALA A 120 1.92 15.90 -8.53
CA ALA A 120 0.72 16.38 -7.86
C ALA A 120 -0.51 15.53 -8.23
N ALA A 121 -0.57 15.01 -9.46
CA ALA A 121 -1.66 14.17 -9.95
C ALA A 121 -1.75 12.79 -9.29
N ASN A 122 -0.73 12.34 -8.54
CA ASN A 122 -0.88 11.09 -7.78
C ASN A 122 -2.01 11.23 -6.75
N ARG A 123 -2.74 10.15 -6.53
CA ARG A 123 -3.80 10.04 -5.53
C ARG A 123 -3.44 8.94 -4.56
N LEU A 124 -3.34 9.30 -3.29
CA LEU A 124 -3.24 8.33 -2.20
C LEU A 124 -4.61 8.21 -1.59
N THR A 125 -5.09 6.97 -1.40
CA THR A 125 -6.38 6.72 -0.76
C THR A 125 -6.21 5.90 0.50
N ILE A 126 -7.02 6.21 1.50
CA ILE A 126 -7.21 5.38 2.69
C ILE A 126 -8.60 4.75 2.65
N THR A 127 -8.64 3.43 2.70
CA THR A 127 -9.88 2.64 2.72
C THR A 127 -9.95 1.83 4.00
N ARG A 128 -10.98 2.07 4.81
CA ARG A 128 -11.24 1.30 6.04
C ARG A 128 -12.10 0.08 5.77
N GLN A 129 -11.87 -0.98 6.54
CA GLN A 129 -12.70 -2.20 6.57
C GLN A 129 -12.89 -2.82 5.17
N LEU A 130 -11.78 -2.98 4.45
CA LEU A 130 -11.78 -3.45 3.06
C LEU A 130 -11.99 -4.97 2.99
N ARG A 131 -13.06 -5.43 2.32
CA ARG A 131 -13.22 -6.84 1.92
C ARG A 131 -12.29 -7.12 0.75
N TYR A 132 -11.24 -7.89 0.99
CA TYR A 132 -10.09 -7.95 0.07
C TYR A 132 -10.02 -9.22 -0.79
N SER A 133 -10.97 -10.15 -0.66
CA SER A 133 -10.92 -11.46 -1.32
C SER A 133 -12.31 -11.89 -1.80
N ALA A 134 -12.38 -12.41 -3.02
CA ALA A 134 -13.61 -13.00 -3.56
C ALA A 134 -13.96 -14.34 -2.88
N LYS A 135 -13.01 -14.93 -2.14
CA LYS A 135 -13.15 -16.27 -1.55
C LYS A 135 -13.76 -16.27 -0.16
N HIS A 136 -13.71 -15.13 0.55
CA HIS A 136 -14.16 -15.03 1.93
C HIS A 136 -14.46 -13.57 2.32
N GLY A 137 -15.30 -13.37 3.33
CA GLY A 137 -15.76 -12.04 3.77
C GLY A 137 -14.82 -11.26 4.69
N ASN A 138 -13.59 -11.75 4.96
CA ASN A 138 -12.63 -11.09 5.84
C ASN A 138 -12.32 -9.66 5.38
N THR A 139 -12.19 -8.76 6.36
CA THR A 139 -11.82 -7.36 6.14
C THR A 139 -10.41 -7.06 6.67
N LEU A 140 -9.77 -6.07 6.05
CA LEU A 140 -8.60 -5.37 6.58
C LEU A 140 -9.05 -4.05 7.23
N ASP A 141 -8.53 -3.72 8.40
CA ASP A 141 -8.90 -2.49 9.11
C ASP A 141 -8.59 -1.25 8.27
N VAL A 142 -7.37 -1.16 7.72
CA VAL A 142 -6.97 -0.07 6.82
C VAL A 142 -6.17 -0.61 5.63
N THR A 143 -6.48 -0.11 4.44
CA THR A 143 -5.70 -0.30 3.22
C THR A 143 -5.33 1.05 2.63
N LEU A 144 -4.05 1.23 2.28
CA LEU A 144 -3.56 2.42 1.60
C LEU A 144 -3.24 2.06 0.15
N ALA A 145 -3.74 2.85 -0.79
CA ALA A 145 -3.48 2.67 -2.21
C ALA A 145 -2.87 3.92 -2.85
N LEU A 146 -2.05 3.69 -3.88
CA LEU A 146 -1.49 4.73 -4.75
C LEU A 146 -2.08 4.54 -6.15
N ASN A 147 -2.84 5.51 -6.62
CA ASN A 147 -3.51 5.49 -7.93
C ASN A 147 -4.26 4.17 -8.18
N GLY A 148 -4.95 3.67 -7.15
CA GLY A 148 -5.72 2.43 -7.17
C GLY A 148 -4.94 1.13 -6.96
N ILE A 149 -3.62 1.19 -6.79
CA ILE A 149 -2.80 0.00 -6.46
C ILE A 149 -2.60 -0.05 -4.93
N PRO A 150 -3.09 -1.10 -4.23
CA PRO A 150 -2.79 -1.27 -2.81
C PRO A 150 -1.29 -1.40 -2.56
N VAL A 151 -0.76 -0.58 -1.65
CA VAL A 151 0.68 -0.54 -1.33
C VAL A 151 0.98 -0.84 0.14
N ALA A 152 0.03 -0.60 1.06
CA ALA A 152 0.17 -0.95 2.46
C ALA A 152 -1.14 -1.43 3.07
N THR A 153 -1.05 -2.29 4.09
CA THR A 153 -2.17 -2.69 4.95
C THR A 153 -1.84 -2.40 6.40
N VAL A 154 -2.85 -2.09 7.20
CA VAL A 154 -2.71 -1.91 8.65
C VAL A 154 -3.82 -2.68 9.36
N GLU A 155 -3.46 -3.46 10.38
CA GLU A 155 -4.40 -4.01 11.36
C GLU A 155 -4.20 -3.22 12.66
N LEU A 156 -5.30 -2.68 13.18
CA LEU A 156 -5.31 -1.81 14.35
C LEU A 156 -5.85 -2.55 15.55
N LYS A 157 -5.23 -2.33 16.71
CA LYS A 157 -5.66 -2.90 17.99
C LYS A 157 -5.68 -1.80 19.05
N ASN A 158 -6.52 -1.94 20.08
CA ASN A 158 -6.59 -0.98 21.18
C ASN A 158 -6.28 -1.66 22.53
N PRO A 159 -5.19 -1.30 23.24
CA PRO A 159 -4.85 -1.92 24.52
C PRO A 159 -5.93 -1.74 25.58
N MET A 160 -6.78 -0.70 25.47
CA MET A 160 -7.94 -0.47 26.34
C MET A 160 -8.99 -1.59 26.21
N THR A 161 -9.05 -2.30 25.08
CA THR A 161 -9.88 -3.50 24.89
C THR A 161 -9.10 -4.80 25.10
N ALA A 162 -7.96 -4.73 25.79
CA ALA A 162 -7.02 -5.83 26.02
C ALA A 162 -6.41 -6.43 24.73
N GLN A 163 -6.51 -5.72 23.61
CA GLN A 163 -5.90 -6.12 22.34
C GLN A 163 -4.74 -5.22 21.98
N THR A 164 -3.56 -5.80 21.83
CA THR A 164 -2.30 -5.12 21.49
C THR A 164 -1.84 -5.46 20.09
N TRP A 165 -0.75 -4.84 19.63
CA TRP A 165 -0.09 -5.16 18.35
C TRP A 165 0.20 -6.66 18.18
N ARG A 166 0.42 -7.41 19.28
CA ARG A 166 0.64 -8.87 19.24
C ARG A 166 -0.56 -9.63 18.69
N HIS A 167 -1.76 -9.11 18.92
CA HIS A 167 -3.00 -9.68 18.39
C HIS A 167 -3.10 -9.41 16.89
N ALA A 168 -2.77 -8.19 16.42
CA ALA A 168 -2.67 -7.89 14.99
C ALA A 168 -1.61 -8.77 14.29
N VAL A 169 -0.44 -8.97 14.91
CA VAL A 169 0.57 -9.91 14.40
C VAL A 169 0.03 -11.34 14.33
N THR A 170 -0.73 -11.77 15.33
CA THR A 170 -1.34 -13.11 15.36
C THR A 170 -2.38 -13.26 14.26
N GLN A 171 -3.23 -12.25 14.04
CA GLN A 171 -4.21 -12.18 12.96
C GLN A 171 -3.54 -12.28 11.58
N TYR A 172 -2.47 -11.51 11.34
CA TYR A 172 -1.68 -11.63 10.10
C TYR A 172 -1.08 -13.03 9.90
N LYS A 173 -0.66 -13.70 10.97
CA LYS A 173 -0.02 -15.02 10.89
C LYS A 173 -0.99 -16.17 10.68
N ASN A 174 -2.18 -16.08 11.28
CA ASN A 174 -3.11 -17.19 11.39
C ASN A 174 -4.34 -17.03 10.48
N ASP A 175 -4.80 -15.80 10.27
CA ASP A 175 -6.10 -15.52 9.66
C ASP A 175 -5.97 -14.91 8.25
N ARG A 176 -4.80 -14.35 7.92
CA ARG A 176 -4.49 -13.79 6.60
C ARG A 176 -3.75 -14.81 5.76
N ASN A 177 -4.35 -15.25 4.66
CA ASN A 177 -3.74 -16.22 3.76
C ASN A 177 -2.72 -15.52 2.83
N PRO A 178 -1.41 -15.85 2.89
CA PRO A 178 -0.40 -15.23 2.01
C PRO A 178 -0.62 -15.48 0.51
N SER A 179 -1.52 -16.40 0.16
CA SER A 179 -1.89 -16.69 -1.23
C SER A 179 -2.95 -15.74 -1.79
N ASP A 180 -3.67 -15.01 -0.94
CA ASP A 180 -4.60 -13.96 -1.37
C ASP A 180 -3.83 -12.88 -2.13
N LEU A 181 -4.42 -12.38 -3.21
CA LEU A 181 -3.68 -11.55 -4.17
C LEU A 181 -3.12 -10.28 -3.53
N ILE A 182 -3.86 -9.67 -2.60
CA ILE A 182 -3.43 -8.48 -1.87
C ILE A 182 -2.16 -8.75 -1.05
N PHE A 183 -2.04 -9.92 -0.41
CA PHE A 183 -0.91 -10.30 0.45
C PHE A 183 0.22 -11.00 -0.27
N ARG A 184 0.00 -11.44 -1.52
CA ARG A 184 0.99 -12.22 -2.26
C ARG A 184 2.25 -11.39 -2.47
N PHE A 185 3.36 -11.90 -1.97
CA PHE A 185 4.63 -11.17 -1.92
C PHE A 185 5.00 -10.56 -3.28
N LYS A 186 5.28 -9.25 -3.27
CA LYS A 186 5.65 -8.41 -4.42
C LYS A 186 4.53 -8.13 -5.44
N LYS A 187 3.28 -8.54 -5.21
CA LYS A 187 2.21 -8.44 -6.23
C LYS A 187 1.35 -7.20 -6.10
N ARG A 188 0.90 -6.90 -4.89
CA ARG A 188 0.14 -5.69 -4.56
C ARG A 188 0.86 -5.00 -3.41
N THR A 189 0.44 -5.21 -2.17
CA THR A 189 0.98 -4.48 -1.02
C THR A 189 2.44 -4.85 -0.74
N LEU A 190 3.20 -3.85 -0.31
CA LEU A 190 4.65 -3.92 -0.08
C LEU A 190 5.01 -4.03 1.40
N VAL A 191 4.09 -3.57 2.26
CA VAL A 191 4.27 -3.55 3.72
C VAL A 191 2.93 -3.79 4.43
N HIS A 192 3.00 -4.45 5.58
CA HIS A 192 1.88 -4.73 6.47
C HIS A 192 2.25 -4.27 7.88
N PHE A 193 1.43 -3.41 8.47
CA PHE A 193 1.63 -2.85 9.79
C PHE A 193 0.66 -3.48 10.80
N ALA A 194 1.19 -3.92 11.93
CA ALA A 194 0.43 -4.30 13.11
C ALA A 194 0.61 -3.19 14.15
N VAL A 195 -0.47 -2.49 14.48
CA VAL A 195 -0.41 -1.23 15.22
C VAL A 195 -1.36 -1.28 16.40
N ASP A 196 -0.90 -0.79 17.54
CA ASP A 196 -1.78 -0.32 18.60
C ASP A 196 -1.50 1.15 18.93
N THR A 197 -2.13 1.68 19.98
CA THR A 197 -1.96 3.09 20.37
C THR A 197 -0.55 3.43 20.84
N ASP A 198 0.26 2.41 21.18
CA ASP A 198 1.57 2.57 21.80
C ASP A 198 2.72 2.20 20.86
N GLU A 199 2.58 1.11 20.10
CA GLU A 199 3.64 0.50 19.31
C GLU A 199 3.21 0.14 17.88
N VAL A 200 4.19 0.12 16.98
CA VAL A 200 4.07 -0.23 15.56
C VAL A 200 5.07 -1.33 15.23
N TYR A 201 4.58 -2.38 14.61
CA TYR A 201 5.38 -3.45 14.05
C TYR A 201 5.06 -3.61 12.58
N MET A 202 6.06 -3.99 11.78
CA MET A 202 5.86 -4.18 10.33
C MET A 202 6.45 -5.47 9.79
N THR A 203 5.91 -5.94 8.68
CA THR A 203 6.51 -6.98 7.85
C THR A 203 6.30 -6.66 6.37
N THR A 204 7.25 -7.07 5.53
CA THR A 204 7.18 -6.89 4.07
C THR A 204 6.78 -8.18 3.34
N ARG A 205 6.62 -9.29 4.07
CA ARG A 205 6.23 -10.58 3.52
C ARG A 205 5.48 -11.42 4.54
N LEU A 206 4.20 -11.67 4.26
CA LEU A 206 3.46 -12.71 4.95
C LEU A 206 3.91 -14.10 4.49
N SER A 207 4.11 -14.98 5.46
CA SER A 207 4.48 -16.39 5.29
C SER A 207 3.73 -17.28 6.28
N GLY A 208 2.48 -16.91 6.60
CA GLY A 208 1.64 -17.57 7.60
C GLY A 208 2.30 -17.51 8.97
N LYS A 209 2.31 -18.62 9.71
CA LYS A 209 2.94 -18.74 11.03
C LYS A 209 4.42 -18.34 11.06
N ASN A 210 5.13 -18.50 9.94
CA ASN A 210 6.56 -18.15 9.80
C ASN A 210 6.81 -16.67 9.53
N THR A 211 5.77 -15.84 9.44
CA THR A 211 5.91 -14.39 9.24
C THR A 211 6.75 -13.78 10.37
N ARG A 212 7.70 -12.93 10.00
CA ARG A 212 8.52 -12.16 10.96
C ARG A 212 8.08 -10.70 10.90
N PHE A 213 7.66 -10.19 12.05
CA PHE A 213 7.40 -8.77 12.25
C PHE A 213 8.61 -8.14 12.94
N LEU A 214 8.99 -6.96 12.48
CA LEU A 214 10.08 -6.16 13.03
C LEU A 214 9.47 -4.96 13.76
N PRO A 215 10.05 -4.53 14.90
CA PRO A 215 9.68 -3.26 15.51
C PRO A 215 9.90 -2.12 14.52
N PHE A 216 8.95 -1.19 14.44
CA PHE A 216 9.04 0.01 13.61
C PHE A 216 8.95 1.29 14.44
N ASN A 217 9.26 1.19 15.74
CA ASN A 217 9.13 2.25 16.74
C ASN A 217 10.28 3.27 16.71
N LYS A 218 10.04 4.51 17.17
CA LYS A 218 11.03 5.62 17.26
C LYS A 218 12.14 5.38 18.30
N GLY A 219 11.94 4.44 19.23
CA GLY A 219 12.77 4.29 20.43
C GLY A 219 12.36 5.29 21.51
N CYS A 220 12.71 5.01 22.76
CA CYS A 220 12.36 5.85 23.92
C CYS A 220 13.54 6.00 24.87
N GLY A 221 14.29 7.11 24.79
CA GLY A 221 15.40 7.40 25.71
C GLY A 221 16.50 6.34 25.73
N GLY A 222 16.80 5.71 24.59
CA GLY A 222 17.75 4.59 24.48
C GLY A 222 17.12 3.19 24.65
N GLY A 223 15.82 3.11 24.96
CA GLY A 223 15.04 1.88 25.04
C GLY A 223 14.12 1.62 23.84
N ALA A 224 13.40 0.50 23.89
CA ALA A 224 12.38 0.12 22.91
C ALA A 224 11.07 0.92 23.08
N GLY A 225 10.17 0.80 22.11
CA GLY A 225 8.87 1.49 22.10
C GLY A 225 8.95 2.90 21.53
N ASN A 226 7.88 3.68 21.70
CA ASN A 226 7.77 5.06 21.23
C ASN A 226 7.81 6.05 22.41
N PRO A 227 8.29 7.29 22.24
CA PRO A 227 8.20 8.30 23.30
C PRO A 227 6.74 8.61 23.64
N GLU A 228 6.50 9.22 24.81
CA GLU A 228 5.18 9.76 25.13
C GLU A 228 4.78 10.86 24.13
N ASN A 229 3.49 10.94 23.83
CA ASN A 229 2.93 11.99 23.00
C ASN A 229 1.73 12.60 23.74
N PRO A 230 1.91 13.62 24.59
CA PRO A 230 0.83 14.15 25.41
C PRO A 230 -0.38 14.69 24.60
N GLY A 231 -0.20 14.96 23.31
CA GLY A 231 -1.25 15.46 22.41
C GLY A 231 -1.91 14.39 21.53
N ASN A 232 -1.37 13.17 21.44
CA ASN A 232 -1.91 12.13 20.56
C ASN A 232 -1.45 10.71 20.99
N TYR A 233 -1.70 9.69 20.18
CA TYR A 233 -1.17 8.34 20.40
C TYR A 233 0.36 8.31 20.24
N ARG A 234 1.03 7.39 20.94
CA ARG A 234 2.50 7.24 20.82
C ARG A 234 2.89 6.67 19.46
N SER A 235 1.98 5.94 18.81
CA SER A 235 2.12 5.45 17.44
C SER A 235 1.76 6.48 16.36
N ALA A 236 1.39 7.72 16.73
CA ALA A 236 0.89 8.71 15.79
C ALA A 236 1.87 9.11 14.68
N TYR A 237 3.17 9.08 14.95
CA TYR A 237 4.20 9.30 13.94
C TYR A 237 4.04 8.42 12.69
N LEU A 238 3.41 7.25 12.81
CA LEU A 238 3.13 6.41 11.66
C LEU A 238 2.28 7.14 10.62
N TRP A 239 1.16 7.76 11.01
CA TRP A 239 0.29 8.46 10.05
C TRP A 239 0.59 9.95 9.90
N GLU A 240 1.21 10.57 10.91
CA GLU A 240 1.56 11.99 10.87
C GLU A 240 2.88 12.27 10.15
N GLU A 241 3.83 11.33 10.18
CA GLU A 241 5.18 11.53 9.63
C GLU A 241 5.52 10.51 8.53
N VAL A 242 5.28 9.21 8.75
CA VAL A 242 5.74 8.15 7.83
C VAL A 242 4.80 7.96 6.65
N LEU A 243 3.48 7.93 6.91
CA LEU A 243 2.44 7.78 5.90
C LEU A 243 1.94 9.11 5.37
N GLU A 244 2.54 10.24 5.75
CA GLU A 244 2.29 11.51 5.07
C GLU A 244 2.65 11.37 3.59
N ARG A 245 1.84 11.98 2.70
CA ARG A 245 1.94 11.82 1.24
C ARG A 245 3.35 11.94 0.69
N HIS A 246 4.07 13.01 1.00
CA HIS A 246 5.40 13.25 0.47
C HIS A 246 6.41 12.23 1.00
N SER A 247 6.38 11.99 2.31
CA SER A 247 7.19 10.98 3.00
C SER A 247 6.98 9.58 2.41
N PHE A 248 5.72 9.16 2.26
CA PHE A 248 5.38 7.82 1.80
C PHE A 248 5.70 7.61 0.31
N LEU A 249 5.41 8.61 -0.54
CA LEU A 249 5.83 8.57 -1.95
C LEU A 249 7.35 8.50 -2.08
N ASP A 250 8.09 9.18 -1.21
CA ASP A 250 9.55 9.11 -1.21
C ASP A 250 10.09 7.73 -0.80
N ILE A 251 9.48 7.13 0.24
CA ILE A 251 9.76 5.76 0.67
C ILE A 251 9.57 4.78 -0.50
N LEU A 252 8.42 4.86 -1.19
CA LEU A 252 8.12 4.04 -2.35
C LEU A 252 9.12 4.26 -3.50
N ALA A 253 9.53 5.51 -3.74
CA ALA A 253 10.48 5.85 -4.80
C ALA A 253 11.88 5.28 -4.56
N ARG A 254 12.40 5.38 -3.33
CA ARG A 254 13.85 5.26 -3.09
C ARG A 254 14.25 4.31 -1.97
N PHE A 255 13.42 4.10 -0.94
CA PHE A 255 13.86 3.42 0.28
C PHE A 255 13.46 1.95 0.40
N ILE A 256 12.54 1.47 -0.45
CA ILE A 256 12.25 0.04 -0.53
C ILE A 256 13.23 -0.65 -1.48
N HIS A 257 14.00 -1.62 -0.95
CA HIS A 257 14.91 -2.46 -1.73
C HIS A 257 14.51 -3.94 -1.61
N LEU A 258 14.47 -4.62 -2.76
CA LEU A 258 14.24 -6.06 -2.79
C LEU A 258 15.60 -6.78 -2.70
N GLN A 259 15.91 -7.33 -1.53
CA GLN A 259 17.05 -8.21 -1.37
C GLN A 259 16.84 -9.53 -2.15
N ILE A 260 17.83 -9.90 -2.96
CA ILE A 260 17.87 -11.16 -3.71
C ILE A 260 19.10 -11.94 -3.22
N GLU A 261 18.88 -13.08 -2.58
CA GLU A 261 19.95 -13.99 -2.16
C GLU A 261 20.07 -15.14 -3.15
N GLU A 262 21.25 -15.32 -3.77
CA GLU A 262 21.54 -16.52 -4.57
C GLU A 262 22.00 -17.65 -3.65
N LYS A 263 21.21 -18.72 -3.52
CA LYS A 263 21.62 -19.94 -2.80
C LYS A 263 22.04 -21.02 -3.79
N LYS A 264 23.19 -21.65 -3.54
CA LYS A 264 23.63 -22.84 -4.30
C LYS A 264 23.17 -24.10 -3.57
N LEU A 265 22.25 -24.84 -4.18
CA LEU A 265 21.83 -26.17 -3.73
C LEU A 265 22.29 -27.18 -4.77
N GLY A 266 23.21 -28.09 -4.39
CA GLY A 266 23.67 -29.18 -5.25
C GLY A 266 24.25 -28.72 -6.60
N GLY A 267 25.01 -27.62 -6.63
CA GLY A 267 25.63 -27.08 -7.85
C GLY A 267 24.71 -26.22 -8.73
N LYS A 268 23.40 -26.19 -8.48
CA LYS A 268 22.45 -25.31 -9.19
C LYS A 268 22.23 -24.01 -8.41
N LYS A 269 22.26 -22.88 -9.11
CA LYS A 269 21.92 -21.56 -8.56
C LYS A 269 20.40 -21.43 -8.45
N VAL A 270 19.89 -21.15 -7.25
CA VAL A 270 18.49 -20.82 -6.99
C VAL A 270 18.42 -19.38 -6.45
N LYS A 271 17.54 -18.57 -7.04
CA LYS A 271 17.29 -17.16 -6.68
C LYS A 271 15.99 -17.02 -5.90
#